data_AF-A0A212FNW3-F1
#
_entry.id   AF-A0A212FNW3-F1
#
_cell.length_a   1.000
_cell.length_b   1.000
_cell.length_c   1.000
_cell.angle_alpha   90.00
_cell.angle_beta   90.00
_cell.angle_gamma   90.00
#
_symmetry.space_group_name_H-M   'P 1'
#
loop_
_entity.id
_entity.type
_entity.pdbx_description
1 polymer ?
#
loop_
_entity_poly.entity_id
_entity_poly.type
_entity_poly.pdbx_seq_one_letter_code
_entity_poly.pdbx_strand_id
1 'polypeptide(L)' 'MSKVLTSLGGALPDERPLLSLQIVESLAKCPAGYWAVSRTYDEDADAGLLRQAGLFGKKPSHYICLSKSEG' A
#
# COMPACT_ATOMS: atom_id res chain seq x y z
N MET A 1 -4.32 -15.99 25.00
CA MET A 1 -4.66 -14.62 24.54
C MET A 1 -5.70 -14.76 23.44
N SER A 2 -6.88 -14.23 23.66
CA SER A 2 -8.13 -14.55 22.94
C SER A 2 -8.10 -14.06 21.49
N LYS A 3 -8.27 -14.98 20.52
CA LYS A 3 -8.38 -14.72 19.06
C LYS A 3 -9.37 -13.60 18.69
N VAL A 4 -10.35 -13.34 19.55
CA VAL A 4 -11.39 -12.31 19.39
C VAL A 4 -10.82 -10.88 19.46
N LEU A 5 -9.79 -10.64 20.28
CA LEU A 5 -9.14 -9.33 20.35
C LEU A 5 -8.34 -9.03 19.06
N THR A 6 -7.78 -10.07 18.43
CA THR A 6 -7.06 -9.95 17.16
C THR A 6 -7.99 -9.66 15.99
N SER A 7 -9.22 -10.19 15.99
CA SER A 7 -10.20 -9.89 14.93
C SER A 7 -10.81 -8.49 15.02
N LEU A 8 -10.84 -7.90 16.22
CA LEU A 8 -11.30 -6.52 16.42
C LEU A 8 -10.22 -5.49 16.06
N GLY A 9 -8.94 -5.86 16.17
CA GLY A 9 -7.82 -4.98 15.81
C GLY A 9 -7.75 -4.61 14.32
N GLY A 10 -8.39 -5.37 13.44
CA GLY A 10 -8.50 -5.04 12.01
C GLY A 10 -9.71 -4.17 11.64
N ALA A 11 -10.66 -3.99 12.58
CA ALA A 11 -11.87 -3.20 12.36
C ALA A 11 -11.71 -1.72 12.79
N LEU A 12 -10.64 -1.41 13.52
CA LEU A 12 -10.32 -0.06 13.99
C LEU A 12 -9.15 0.50 13.17
N PRO A 13 -9.12 1.81 12.91
CA PRO A 13 -7.99 2.44 12.25
C PRO A 13 -6.72 2.20 13.09
N ASP A 14 -5.70 1.64 12.44
CA ASP A 14 -4.41 1.39 13.07
C ASP A 14 -3.63 2.71 13.15
N GLU A 15 -3.55 3.29 14.35
CA GLU A 15 -2.88 4.58 14.60
C GLU A 15 -1.36 4.45 14.84
N ARG A 16 -0.77 3.26 14.67
CA ARG A 16 0.68 3.08 14.84
C ARG A 16 1.48 3.83 13.76
N PRO A 17 2.67 4.36 14.09
CA PRO A 17 3.49 5.10 13.15
C PRO A 17 3.95 4.22 11.98
N LEU A 18 4.06 4.83 10.80
CA LEU A 18 4.78 4.23 9.68
C LEU A 18 6.27 4.23 9.99
N LEU A 19 6.89 3.05 9.91
CA LEU A 19 8.32 2.86 10.22
C LEU A 19 9.17 2.69 8.96
N SER A 20 8.57 2.25 7.85
CA SER A 20 9.27 2.09 6.59
C SER A 20 8.36 2.34 5.39
N LEU A 21 8.97 2.83 4.31
CA LEU A 21 8.32 3.09 3.02
C LEU A 21 9.25 2.62 1.90
N GLN A 22 8.68 1.95 0.90
CA GLN A 22 9.39 1.55 -0.30
C GLN A 22 8.56 1.81 -1.55
N ILE A 23 9.22 2.12 -2.66
CA ILE A 23 8.58 2.18 -3.98
C ILE A 23 8.90 0.91 -4.74
N VAL A 24 7.87 0.24 -5.25
CA VAL A 24 7.99 -1.01 -6.01
C VAL A 24 7.38 -0.85 -7.39
N GLU A 25 8.03 -1.37 -8.42
CA GLU A 25 7.58 -1.21 -9.82
C GLU A 25 6.15 -1.74 -10.05
N SER A 26 5.77 -2.82 -9.36
CA SER A 26 4.43 -3.41 -9.42
C SER A 26 3.96 -3.86 -8.04
N LEU A 27 2.64 -3.89 -7.83
CA LEU A 27 2.01 -4.31 -6.57
C LEU A 27 2.46 -5.71 -6.12
N ALA A 28 2.73 -6.61 -7.06
CA ALA A 28 3.19 -7.97 -6.77
C ALA A 28 4.60 -8.04 -6.17
N LYS A 29 5.40 -6.96 -6.31
CA LYS A 29 6.75 -6.86 -5.75
C LYS A 29 6.76 -6.26 -4.33
N CYS A 30 5.60 -6.00 -3.73
CA CYS A 30 5.55 -5.49 -2.36
C CYS A 30 6.15 -6.54 -1.39
N PRO A 31 7.14 -6.16 -0.56
CA PRO A 31 7.77 -7.10 0.35
C PRO A 31 6.80 -7.65 1.40
N ALA A 32 7.11 -8.81 1.97
CA ALA A 32 6.37 -9.36 3.09
C ALA A 32 6.38 -8.38 4.28
N GLY A 33 5.23 -8.19 4.93
CA GLY A 33 5.08 -7.24 6.04
C GLY A 33 4.77 -5.80 5.61
N TYR A 34 4.79 -5.50 4.32
CA TYR A 34 4.36 -4.21 3.78
C TYR A 34 2.95 -4.28 3.19
N TRP A 35 2.26 -3.14 3.18
CA TRP A 35 0.98 -2.95 2.53
C TRP A 35 1.13 -2.02 1.34
N ALA A 36 0.73 -2.50 0.17
CA ALA A 36 0.78 -1.71 -1.06
C ALA A 36 -0.41 -0.73 -1.14
N VAL A 37 -0.11 0.55 -1.37
CA VAL A 37 -1.08 1.57 -1.71
C VAL A 37 -1.39 1.43 -3.20
N SER A 38 -2.44 0.68 -3.51
CA SER A 38 -2.89 0.42 -4.89
C SER A 38 -3.89 1.43 -5.41
N ARG A 39 -4.60 2.12 -4.52
CA ARG A 39 -5.66 3.07 -4.87
C ARG A 39 -5.62 4.33 -4.04
N THR A 40 -6.11 5.43 -4.61
CA THR A 40 -6.25 6.71 -3.90
C THR A 40 -7.43 6.66 -2.94
N TYR A 41 -7.36 7.46 -1.87
CA TYR A 41 -8.39 7.45 -0.82
C TYR A 41 -9.70 8.13 -1.25
N ASP A 42 -9.61 9.11 -2.14
CA ASP A 42 -10.70 9.98 -2.59
C ASP A 42 -11.53 9.36 -3.71
N GLU A 43 -10.89 9.11 -4.86
CA GLU A 43 -11.56 8.67 -6.09
C GLU A 43 -11.46 7.15 -6.33
N ASP A 44 -10.80 6.41 -5.42
CA ASP A 44 -10.49 4.98 -5.58
C ASP A 44 -9.75 4.67 -6.91
N ALA A 45 -9.02 5.66 -7.43
CA ALA A 45 -8.28 5.58 -8.68
C ALA A 45 -6.94 4.84 -8.51
N ASP A 46 -6.34 4.34 -9.59
CA ASP A 46 -5.02 3.67 -9.53
C ASP A 46 -3.96 4.62 -8.96
N ALA A 47 -3.28 4.19 -7.88
CA ALA A 47 -2.29 4.99 -7.16
C ALA A 47 -0.86 4.88 -7.73
N GLY A 48 -0.69 4.40 -8.97
CA GLY A 48 0.59 4.32 -9.64
C GLY A 48 1.22 5.71 -9.80
N LEU A 49 2.45 5.86 -9.30
CA LEU A 49 3.19 7.12 -9.28
C LEU A 49 3.74 7.49 -10.65
N LEU A 50 4.02 6.51 -11.51
CA LEU A 50 4.51 6.77 -12.85
C LEU A 50 3.36 7.22 -13.73
N ARG A 51 3.36 8.52 -14.05
CA ARG A 51 2.39 9.14 -14.94
C ARG A 51 2.41 8.46 -16.31
N GLN A 52 1.22 8.08 -16.79
CA GLN A 52 1.05 7.62 -18.17
C GLN A 52 1.41 8.75 -19.14
N ALA A 53 2.43 8.52 -19.98
CA ALA A 53 2.87 9.48 -20.99
C ALA A 53 2.23 9.19 -22.35
N GLY A 54 1.30 10.05 -22.80
CA GLY A 54 0.70 9.99 -24.13
C GLY A 54 -0.43 8.97 -24.29
N LEU A 55 -1.06 8.97 -25.47
CA LEU A 55 -2.27 8.18 -25.80
C LEU A 55 -2.01 6.66 -25.81
N PHE A 56 -0.74 6.24 -25.98
CA PHE A 56 -0.27 4.85 -25.92
C PHE A 56 0.73 4.62 -24.77
N GLY A 57 0.70 5.49 -23.77
CA GLY A 57 1.61 5.41 -22.63
C GLY A 57 1.50 4.10 -21.88
N LYS A 58 2.62 3.66 -21.28
CA LYS A 58 2.63 2.51 -20.37
C LYS A 58 1.61 2.72 -19.25
N LYS A 59 1.00 1.61 -18.82
CA LYS A 59 0.09 1.61 -17.66
C LYS A 59 0.78 2.27 -16.45
N PRO A 60 -0.01 2.88 -15.54
CA PRO A 60 0.49 3.30 -14.24
C PRO A 60 1.34 2.19 -13.62
N SER A 61 2.48 2.59 -13.08
CA SER A 61 3.43 1.68 -12.43
C SER A 61 4.11 2.44 -11.30
N HIS A 62 4.89 1.72 -10.51
CA HIS A 62 5.52 2.25 -9.29
C HIS A 62 4.48 2.60 -8.21
N TYR A 63 4.46 1.77 -7.18
CA TYR A 63 3.50 1.86 -6.08
C TYR A 63 4.24 2.02 -4.76
N ILE A 64 3.59 2.69 -3.82
CA ILE A 64 4.11 2.85 -2.47
C ILE A 64 3.73 1.60 -1.66
N CYS A 65 4.71 1.02 -0.97
CA CYS A 65 4.55 -0.01 0.02
C CYS A 65 4.91 0.58 1.40
N LEU A 66 4.03 0.40 2.37
CA LEU A 66 4.14 0.94 3.72
C LEU A 66 4.30 -0.18 4.75
N SER A 67 5.13 0.01 5.75
CA SER A 67 5.23 -0.90 6.90
C SER A 67 5.16 -0.13 8.22
N LYS A 68 4.44 -0.71 9.18
CA LYS A 68 4.36 -0.27 10.59
C LYS A 68 5.13 -1.22 11.52
N SER A 69 5.72 -2.28 10.97
CA SER A 69 6.74 -3.08 11.64
C SER A 69 8.12 -2.68 11.13
N GLU A 70 9.13 -2.80 11.99
CA GLU A 70 10.51 -2.79 11.52
C GLU A 70 10.68 -3.93 10.51
N GLY A 71 11.21 -3.59 9.33
CA GLY A 71 11.32 -4.49 8.18
C GLY A 71 12.30 -5.62 8.40
#